data_AF-A0A4Y2PLI3-F1
#
_entry.id   AF-A0A4Y2PLI3-F1
#
_cell.length_a   1.000
_cell.length_b   1.000
_cell.length_c   1.000
_cell.angle_alpha   90.00
_cell.angle_beta   90.00
_cell.angle_gamma   90.00
#
_symmetry.space_group_name_H-M   'P 1'
#
loop_
_entity.id
_entity.type
_entity.pdbx_description
1 polymer ?
#
loop_
_entity_poly.entity_id
_entity_poly.type
_entity_poly.pdbx_seq_one_letter_code
_entity_poly.pdbx_strand_id
1 'polypeptide(L)'
;MLVSWSALVAILVSVSAAWLEPEAQQEVVSFQRRVLASLGMRRLPDMRQVNTTQDELQRMTRKYLRNVRRSEQELLTYHHTDCERDSYVEFHPEVEYDSRILWARLRFPNSSTSDVSDVLRRWRRDGRELLLTLPCIRCCGAKLEILVRESTTGARSKRSACGRECCRRPLRIRFKDIGWDWIVQPAEFEAFYCKGRCRDATDDFASTHALMQSILNFKGRKVSRPCCAPRKLRPLDLLHYNDKQPPELVVTRQKGMIVKECACT
;
A
#
# COMPACT_ATOMS: atom_id res chain seq x y z
N MET A 1 51.32 -16.27 29.65
CA MET A 1 49.84 -16.24 29.74
C MET A 1 49.30 -15.74 28.42
N LEU A 2 48.91 -16.65 27.52
CA LEU A 2 48.37 -16.33 26.20
C LEU A 2 46.85 -16.46 26.27
N VAL A 3 46.14 -15.34 26.20
CA VAL A 3 44.68 -15.37 26.06
C VAL A 3 44.38 -15.90 24.66
N SER A 4 43.66 -17.02 24.59
CA SER A 4 43.37 -17.71 23.33
C SER A 4 42.70 -16.75 22.34
N TRP A 5 43.20 -16.72 21.09
CA TRP A 5 42.65 -15.90 20.02
C TRP A 5 41.16 -16.21 19.77
N SER A 6 40.73 -17.45 20.05
CA SER A 6 39.32 -17.84 20.02
C SER A 6 38.46 -17.20 21.12
N ALA A 7 39.03 -16.88 22.29
CA ALA A 7 38.34 -16.15 23.35
C ALA A 7 38.15 -14.67 22.98
N LEU A 8 39.16 -14.05 22.35
CA LEU A 8 39.04 -12.67 21.84
C LEU A 8 38.06 -12.56 20.68
N VAL A 9 38.04 -13.53 19.75
CA VAL A 9 37.06 -13.59 18.67
C VAL A 9 35.66 -13.87 19.21
N ALA A 10 35.49 -14.75 20.20
CA ALA A 10 34.19 -14.99 20.84
C ALA A 10 33.68 -13.76 21.60
N ILE A 11 34.55 -13.02 22.29
CA ILE A 11 34.21 -11.74 22.93
C ILE A 11 33.87 -10.67 21.88
N LEU A 12 34.62 -10.55 20.79
CA LEU A 12 34.29 -9.60 19.71
C LEU A 12 32.98 -9.96 19.00
N VAL A 13 32.71 -11.24 18.77
CA VAL A 13 31.45 -11.72 18.14
C VAL A 13 30.26 -11.52 19.09
N SER A 14 30.42 -11.80 20.39
CA SER A 14 29.36 -11.57 21.39
C SER A 14 29.13 -10.09 21.68
N VAL A 15 30.17 -9.26 21.67
CA VAL A 15 30.06 -7.79 21.73
C VAL A 15 29.45 -7.24 20.44
N SER A 16 29.63 -7.85 19.27
CA SER A 16 28.91 -7.39 18.06
C SER A 16 27.45 -7.85 17.99
N ALA A 17 27.09 -8.97 18.64
CA ALA A 17 25.72 -9.50 18.64
C ALA A 17 24.82 -8.90 19.74
N ALA A 18 25.40 -8.36 20.81
CA ALA A 18 24.67 -7.76 21.93
C ALA A 18 24.34 -6.26 21.73
N TRP A 19 24.75 -5.66 20.61
CA TRP A 19 24.53 -4.25 20.27
C TRP A 19 23.53 -4.08 19.13
N LEU A 20 22.39 -4.77 19.23
CA LEU A 20 21.17 -4.14 18.71
C LEU A 20 20.83 -3.01 19.69
N GLU A 21 21.09 -1.78 19.26
CA GLU A 21 21.09 -0.57 20.07
C GLU A 21 19.83 -0.45 20.96
N PRO A 22 19.96 -0.08 22.24
CA PRO A 22 18.83 0.19 23.14
C PRO A 22 17.81 1.17 22.53
N GLU A 23 18.28 2.07 21.67
CA GLU A 23 17.47 3.03 20.89
C GLU A 23 16.56 2.32 19.88
N ALA A 24 17.07 1.36 19.12
CA ALA A 24 16.28 0.57 18.17
C ALA A 24 15.15 -0.20 18.88
N GLN A 25 15.43 -0.72 20.09
CA GLN A 25 14.43 -1.42 20.89
C GLN A 25 13.32 -0.48 21.38
N GLN A 26 13.67 0.75 21.73
CA GLN A 26 12.70 1.78 22.10
C GLN A 26 11.80 2.19 20.92
N GLU A 27 12.37 2.27 19.71
CA GLU A 27 11.59 2.53 18.49
C GLU A 27 10.58 1.42 18.20
N VAL A 28 10.98 0.14 18.33
CA VAL A 28 10.09 -1.01 18.15
C VAL A 28 8.92 -0.96 19.14
N VAL A 29 9.18 -0.67 20.41
CA VAL A 29 8.13 -0.52 21.43
C VAL A 29 7.20 0.65 21.10
N SER A 30 7.74 1.77 20.62
CA SER A 30 6.95 2.94 20.22
C SER A 30 6.03 2.63 19.04
N PHE A 31 6.55 1.91 18.04
CA PHE A 31 5.81 1.47 16.87
C PHE A 31 4.66 0.54 17.27
N GLN A 32 4.95 -0.44 18.13
CA GLN A 32 3.96 -1.35 18.67
C GLN A 32 2.83 -0.64 19.40
N ARG A 33 3.13 0.35 20.25
CA ARG A 33 2.10 1.15 20.94
C ARG A 33 1.18 1.89 19.96
N ARG A 34 1.74 2.48 18.90
CA ARG A 34 0.95 3.17 17.86
C ARG A 34 0.01 2.21 17.14
N VAL A 35 0.48 1.00 16.82
CA VAL A 35 -0.35 0.00 16.15
C VAL A 35 -1.41 -0.58 17.07
N LEU A 36 -1.10 -0.86 18.34
CA LEU A 36 -2.12 -1.27 19.31
C LEU A 36 -3.22 -0.20 19.43
N ALA A 37 -2.83 1.07 19.56
CA ALA A 37 -3.77 2.17 19.66
C ALA A 37 -4.67 2.30 18.41
N SER A 38 -4.12 2.16 17.20
CA SER A 38 -4.92 2.21 15.98
C SER A 38 -5.84 1.01 15.79
N LEU A 39 -5.51 -0.12 16.41
CA LEU A 39 -6.38 -1.31 16.50
C LEU A 39 -7.41 -1.22 17.65
N GLY A 40 -7.38 -0.13 18.43
CA GLY A 40 -8.26 0.07 19.59
C GLY A 40 -7.87 -0.75 20.82
N MET A 41 -6.65 -1.31 20.85
CA MET A 41 -6.13 -2.10 21.96
C MET A 41 -5.28 -1.25 22.89
N ARG A 42 -5.40 -1.49 24.20
CA ARG A 42 -4.60 -0.84 25.25
C ARG A 42 -3.36 -1.64 25.64
N ARG A 43 -3.38 -2.95 25.40
CA ARG A 43 -2.29 -3.89 25.72
C ARG A 43 -2.29 -5.05 24.74
N LEU A 44 -1.23 -5.85 24.77
CA LEU A 44 -1.19 -7.10 24.01
C LEU A 44 -2.19 -8.13 24.56
N PRO A 45 -2.78 -8.97 23.70
CA PRO A 45 -3.56 -10.12 24.15
C PRO A 45 -2.67 -11.11 24.91
N ASP A 46 -3.19 -11.69 25.99
CA ASP A 46 -2.53 -12.81 26.66
C ASP A 46 -2.81 -14.10 25.89
N MET A 47 -1.86 -14.50 25.06
CA MET A 47 -1.97 -15.68 24.20
C MET A 47 -2.17 -16.99 24.98
N ARG A 48 -1.88 -17.03 26.29
CA ARG A 48 -2.10 -18.22 27.14
C ARG A 48 -3.57 -18.43 27.51
N GLN A 49 -4.38 -17.38 27.41
CA GLN A 49 -5.81 -17.39 27.76
C GLN A 49 -6.71 -17.60 26.53
N VAL A 50 -6.12 -17.75 25.34
CA VAL A 50 -6.84 -17.97 24.09
C VAL A 50 -7.51 -19.35 24.12
N ASN A 51 -8.82 -19.37 23.91
CA ASN A 51 -9.61 -20.60 23.80
C ASN A 51 -10.51 -20.53 22.55
N THR A 52 -9.91 -20.60 21.37
CA THR A 52 -10.64 -20.53 20.09
C THR A 52 -10.87 -21.93 19.52
N THR A 53 -12.12 -22.24 19.16
CA THR A 53 -12.45 -23.51 18.51
C THR A 53 -11.98 -23.54 17.07
N GLN A 54 -11.76 -24.73 16.50
CA GLN A 54 -11.38 -24.88 15.10
C GLN A 54 -12.45 -24.29 14.15
N ASP A 55 -13.72 -24.44 14.47
CA ASP A 55 -14.84 -23.90 13.69
C ASP A 55 -14.85 -22.37 13.70
N GLU A 56 -14.61 -21.75 14.86
CA GLU A 56 -14.51 -20.31 14.97
C GLU A 56 -13.31 -19.77 14.18
N LEU A 57 -12.15 -20.41 14.29
CA LEU A 57 -10.96 -20.06 13.52
C LEU A 57 -11.23 -20.12 12.01
N GLN A 58 -11.89 -21.18 11.53
CA GLN A 58 -12.28 -21.30 10.12
C GLN A 58 -13.26 -20.21 9.69
N ARG A 59 -14.28 -19.94 10.50
CA ARG A 59 -15.28 -18.90 10.24
C ARG A 59 -14.61 -17.53 10.11
N MET A 60 -13.72 -17.19 11.03
CA MET A 60 -13.02 -15.91 11.04
C MET A 60 -11.96 -15.80 9.94
N THR A 61 -11.30 -16.91 9.59
CA THR A 61 -10.40 -16.95 8.43
C THR A 61 -11.15 -16.70 7.13
N ARG A 62 -12.35 -17.29 6.94
CA ARG A 62 -13.19 -17.00 5.76
C ARG A 62 -13.62 -15.53 5.71
N LYS A 63 -13.96 -14.93 6.86
CA LYS A 63 -14.26 -13.50 6.97
C LYS A 63 -13.05 -12.65 6.59
N TYR A 64 -11.87 -12.97 7.12
CA TYR A 64 -10.61 -12.33 6.78
C TYR A 64 -10.33 -12.37 5.27
N LEU A 65 -10.37 -13.55 4.65
CA LEU A 65 -10.11 -13.70 3.21
C LEU A 65 -11.11 -12.92 2.34
N ARG A 66 -12.37 -12.83 2.77
CA ARG A 66 -13.38 -12.00 2.10
C ARG A 66 -13.03 -10.51 2.18
N ASN A 67 -12.54 -10.05 3.34
CA ASN A 67 -12.12 -8.66 3.53
C ASN A 67 -10.89 -8.33 2.68
N VAL A 68 -9.86 -9.20 2.68
CA VAL A 68 -8.67 -9.05 1.84
C VAL A 68 -9.03 -8.92 0.37
N ARG A 69 -9.88 -9.84 -0.14
CA ARG A 69 -10.36 -9.77 -1.53
C ARG A 69 -11.07 -8.47 -1.87
N ARG A 70 -11.65 -7.78 -0.89
CA ARG A 70 -12.34 -6.49 -1.05
C ARG A 70 -11.38 -5.30 -0.87
N SER A 71 -10.38 -5.38 0.00
CA SER A 71 -9.38 -4.32 0.18
C SER A 71 -8.35 -4.22 -0.95
N GLU A 72 -8.18 -5.27 -1.73
CA GLU A 72 -7.39 -5.27 -2.97
C GLU A 72 -8.16 -4.70 -4.17
N GLN A 73 -9.45 -4.35 -3.99
CA GLN A 73 -10.25 -3.73 -5.04
C GLN A 73 -10.14 -2.22 -4.94
N GLU A 74 -9.96 -1.59 -6.10
CA GLU A 74 -9.86 -0.15 -6.24
C GLU A 74 -10.89 0.33 -7.27
N LEU A 75 -11.67 1.35 -6.90
CA LEU A 75 -12.64 1.98 -7.77
C LEU A 75 -12.02 3.22 -8.39
N LEU A 76 -11.65 3.12 -9.65
CA LEU A 76 -11.17 4.24 -10.46
C LEU A 76 -12.37 4.99 -11.02
N THR A 77 -12.40 6.31 -10.85
CA THR A 77 -13.48 7.16 -11.35
C THR A 77 -12.89 8.23 -12.26
N TYR A 78 -13.23 8.16 -13.54
CA TYR A 78 -12.82 9.15 -14.53
C TYR A 78 -13.96 10.12 -14.78
N HIS A 79 -13.63 11.40 -14.71
CA HIS A 79 -14.55 12.50 -14.89
C HIS A 79 -14.27 13.15 -16.25
N HIS A 80 -15.34 13.47 -16.97
CA HIS A 80 -15.26 14.30 -18.16
C HIS A 80 -15.98 15.62 -17.88
N THR A 81 -15.23 16.72 -17.89
CA THR A 81 -15.72 18.05 -17.53
C THR A 81 -15.89 18.97 -18.73
N ASP A 82 -15.22 18.69 -19.85
CA ASP A 82 -15.21 19.55 -21.04
C ASP A 82 -16.25 19.10 -22.07
N CYS A 83 -17.51 19.48 -21.85
CA CYS A 83 -18.62 19.09 -22.72
C CYS A 83 -19.10 20.19 -23.67
N GLU A 84 -18.46 21.36 -23.68
CA GLU A 84 -19.04 22.58 -24.24
C GLU A 84 -19.13 22.58 -25.78
N ARG A 85 -18.50 21.62 -26.48
CA ARG A 85 -18.45 21.63 -27.96
C ARG A 85 -18.67 20.30 -28.67
N ASP A 86 -18.69 19.17 -27.96
CA ASP A 86 -18.64 17.87 -28.61
C ASP A 86 -19.97 17.10 -28.52
N SER A 87 -20.41 16.53 -29.64
CA SER A 87 -21.48 15.52 -29.66
C SER A 87 -21.03 14.18 -29.05
N TYR A 88 -19.83 14.13 -28.46
CA TYR A 88 -19.19 12.94 -27.94
C TYR A 88 -18.55 13.21 -26.56
N VAL A 89 -18.51 12.20 -25.70
CA VAL A 89 -17.74 12.21 -24.46
C VAL A 89 -16.56 11.25 -24.60
N GLU A 90 -15.37 11.70 -24.20
CA GLU A 90 -14.13 10.93 -24.29
C GLU A 90 -13.54 10.62 -22.91
N PHE A 91 -13.23 9.33 -22.69
CA PHE A 91 -12.50 8.88 -21.50
C PHE A 91 -11.18 8.24 -21.90
N HIS A 92 -10.11 8.68 -21.22
CA HIS A 92 -8.76 8.12 -21.29
C HIS A 92 -8.40 7.47 -19.95
N PRO A 93 -8.88 6.24 -19.68
CA PRO A 93 -8.60 5.60 -18.42
C PRO A 93 -7.17 5.04 -18.34
N GLU A 94 -6.42 5.51 -17.36
CA GLU A 94 -5.07 5.03 -17.03
C GLU A 94 -5.15 3.85 -16.05
N VAL A 95 -5.44 2.65 -16.58
CA VAL A 95 -5.47 1.42 -15.78
C VAL A 95 -4.11 0.73 -15.86
N GLU A 96 -3.51 0.41 -14.71
CA GLU A 96 -2.27 -0.38 -14.67
C GLU A 96 -2.44 -1.72 -15.41
N TYR A 97 -1.44 -2.09 -16.21
CA TYR A 97 -1.51 -3.24 -17.12
C TYR A 97 -1.77 -4.58 -16.41
N ASP A 98 -1.23 -4.77 -15.21
CA ASP A 98 -1.36 -5.98 -14.39
C ASP A 98 -2.64 -6.02 -13.54
N SER A 99 -3.37 -4.90 -13.44
CA SER A 99 -4.64 -4.85 -12.73
C SER A 99 -5.70 -5.68 -13.45
N ARG A 100 -6.57 -6.41 -12.73
CA ARG A 100 -7.72 -7.15 -13.29
C ARG A 100 -8.99 -6.30 -13.18
N ILE A 101 -9.61 -5.93 -14.31
CA ILE A 101 -10.94 -5.32 -14.33
C ILE A 101 -11.97 -6.34 -13.82
N LEU A 102 -12.62 -6.01 -12.71
CA LEU A 102 -13.74 -6.76 -12.16
C LEU A 102 -15.03 -6.39 -12.87
N TRP A 103 -15.36 -5.10 -12.91
CA TRP A 103 -16.47 -4.54 -13.67
C TRP A 103 -16.17 -3.10 -14.06
N ALA A 104 -16.90 -2.58 -15.04
CA ALA A 104 -16.88 -1.18 -15.40
C ALA A 104 -18.26 -0.71 -15.84
N ARG A 105 -18.60 0.53 -15.50
CA ARG A 105 -19.86 1.14 -15.90
C ARG A 105 -19.69 2.62 -16.18
N LEU A 106 -20.53 3.10 -17.08
CA LEU A 106 -20.79 4.52 -17.24
C LEU A 106 -21.92 4.90 -16.28
N ARG A 107 -21.74 5.99 -15.55
CA ARG A 107 -22.76 6.59 -14.70
C ARG A 107 -23.11 7.97 -15.23
N PHE A 108 -24.36 8.15 -15.64
CA PHE A 108 -24.85 9.40 -16.21
C PHE A 108 -25.42 10.33 -15.13
N PRO A 109 -25.59 11.64 -15.40
CA PRO A 109 -26.12 12.62 -14.44
C PRO A 109 -27.52 12.28 -13.92
N ASN A 110 -28.35 11.65 -14.75
CA ASN A 110 -29.69 11.16 -14.39
C ASN A 110 -29.67 9.87 -13.55
N SER A 111 -28.50 9.46 -13.04
CA SER A 111 -28.26 8.21 -12.30
C SER A 111 -28.48 6.92 -13.08
N SER A 112 -28.79 6.98 -14.38
CA SER A 112 -28.76 5.79 -15.23
C SER A 112 -27.33 5.27 -15.36
N THR A 113 -27.20 3.97 -15.59
CA THR A 113 -25.89 3.33 -15.75
C THR A 113 -25.87 2.41 -16.96
N SER A 114 -24.71 2.27 -17.59
CA SER A 114 -24.47 1.31 -18.67
C SER A 114 -23.23 0.49 -18.35
N ASP A 115 -23.37 -0.84 -18.35
CA ASP A 115 -22.23 -1.75 -18.18
C ASP A 115 -21.35 -1.73 -19.43
N VAL A 116 -20.08 -1.42 -19.26
CA VAL A 116 -19.07 -1.38 -20.34
C VAL A 116 -17.92 -2.36 -20.07
N SER A 117 -18.10 -3.28 -19.13
CA SER A 117 -17.06 -4.21 -18.67
C SER A 117 -16.45 -5.00 -19.82
N ASP A 118 -17.26 -5.54 -20.73
CA ASP A 118 -16.78 -6.37 -21.83
C ASP A 118 -16.12 -5.56 -22.95
N VAL A 119 -16.52 -4.30 -23.12
CA VAL A 119 -15.84 -3.37 -24.04
C VAL A 119 -14.42 -3.12 -23.53
N LEU A 120 -14.28 -2.79 -22.24
CA LEU A 120 -12.98 -2.53 -21.62
C LEU A 120 -12.08 -3.76 -21.56
N ARG A 121 -12.63 -4.93 -21.21
CA ARG A 121 -11.85 -6.18 -21.16
C ARG A 121 -11.31 -6.57 -22.53
N ARG A 122 -12.10 -6.37 -23.60
CA ARG A 122 -11.66 -6.61 -24.98
C ARG A 122 -10.56 -5.64 -25.39
N TRP A 123 -10.79 -4.34 -25.20
CA TRP A 123 -9.79 -3.32 -25.50
C TRP A 123 -8.43 -3.61 -24.84
N ARG A 124 -8.44 -3.97 -23.54
CA ARG A 124 -7.21 -4.24 -22.80
C ARG A 124 -6.42 -5.42 -23.35
N ARG A 125 -7.11 -6.40 -23.95
CA ARG A 125 -6.45 -7.55 -24.60
C ARG A 125 -5.73 -7.14 -25.88
N ASP A 126 -6.23 -6.13 -26.58
CA ASP A 126 -5.64 -5.61 -27.81
C ASP A 126 -4.41 -4.72 -27.56
N GLY A 127 -4.21 -4.23 -26.33
CA GLY A 127 -3.03 -3.46 -25.92
C GLY A 127 -2.90 -2.07 -26.53
N ARG A 128 -4.00 -1.52 -27.07
CA ARG A 128 -4.07 -0.14 -27.60
C ARG A 128 -4.27 0.87 -26.47
N GLU A 129 -4.21 2.17 -26.75
CA GLU A 129 -4.68 3.23 -25.82
C GLU A 129 -6.21 3.22 -25.78
N LEU A 130 -6.84 3.43 -24.62
CA LEU A 130 -8.30 3.40 -24.50
C LEU A 130 -8.82 4.80 -24.70
N LEU A 131 -9.49 4.97 -25.84
CA LEU A 131 -10.38 6.09 -26.05
C LEU A 131 -11.81 5.55 -26.07
N LEU A 132 -12.55 5.77 -24.98
CA LEU A 132 -13.98 5.49 -24.96
C LEU A 132 -14.74 6.73 -25.42
N THR A 133 -15.12 6.75 -26.68
CA THR A 133 -15.92 7.84 -27.29
C THR A 133 -17.40 7.45 -27.30
N LEU A 134 -18.25 8.28 -26.70
CA LEU A 134 -19.70 8.05 -26.62
C LEU A 134 -20.46 9.19 -27.29
N PRO A 135 -21.13 8.98 -28.44
CA PRO A 135 -22.00 10.00 -29.02
C PRO A 135 -23.16 10.30 -28.09
N CYS A 136 -23.16 11.47 -27.45
CA CYS A 136 -24.22 11.84 -26.54
C CYS A 136 -24.26 13.33 -26.19
N ILE A 137 -25.36 13.98 -26.57
CA ILE A 137 -25.61 15.42 -26.34
C ILE A 137 -25.98 15.73 -24.87
N ARG A 138 -26.47 14.73 -24.11
CA ARG A 138 -26.94 14.90 -22.70
C ARG A 138 -26.09 14.14 -21.68
N CYS A 139 -24.91 13.67 -22.06
CA CYS A 139 -24.04 12.90 -21.18
C CYS A 139 -22.98 13.76 -20.48
N CYS A 140 -23.10 15.09 -20.53
CA CYS A 140 -22.17 15.96 -19.83
C CYS A 140 -22.19 15.66 -18.33
N GLY A 141 -21.02 15.44 -17.72
CA GLY A 141 -20.89 15.00 -16.34
C GLY A 141 -21.08 13.50 -16.13
N ALA A 142 -21.13 12.70 -17.20
CA ALA A 142 -20.99 11.26 -17.11
C ALA A 142 -19.63 10.88 -16.52
N LYS A 143 -19.60 9.77 -15.78
CA LYS A 143 -18.42 9.24 -15.12
C LYS A 143 -18.18 7.81 -15.58
N LEU A 144 -16.94 7.49 -15.91
CA LEU A 144 -16.51 6.12 -16.13
C LEU A 144 -15.98 5.57 -14.80
N GLU A 145 -16.70 4.61 -14.24
CA GLU A 145 -16.33 3.91 -13.01
C GLU A 145 -15.79 2.54 -13.37
N ILE A 146 -14.55 2.24 -12.98
CA ILE A 146 -13.89 0.96 -13.25
C ILE A 146 -13.46 0.37 -11.91
N LEU A 147 -14.04 -0.77 -11.53
CA LEU A 147 -13.54 -1.54 -10.40
C LEU A 147 -12.45 -2.49 -10.88
N VAL A 148 -11.24 -2.25 -10.41
CA VAL A 148 -10.10 -3.11 -10.65
C VAL A 148 -9.72 -3.86 -9.38
N ARG A 149 -9.00 -4.97 -9.56
CA ARG A 149 -8.31 -5.66 -8.48
C ARG A 149 -6.86 -5.81 -8.85
N GLU A 150 -5.99 -5.37 -7.96
CA GLU A 150 -4.54 -5.55 -8.11
C GLU A 150 -4.21 -7.04 -8.21
N SER A 151 -3.31 -7.42 -9.12
CA SER A 151 -2.90 -8.82 -9.21
C SER A 151 -1.97 -9.18 -8.06
N THR A 152 -2.32 -10.24 -7.30
CA THR A 152 -1.50 -10.78 -6.22
C THR A 152 -0.40 -11.72 -6.72
N THR A 153 -0.43 -12.13 -8.00
CA THR A 153 0.63 -12.93 -8.59
C THR A 153 1.84 -12.03 -8.85
N GLY A 154 2.87 -12.21 -8.02
CA GLY A 154 4.01 -11.33 -7.95
C GLY A 154 4.72 -11.03 -9.28
N ALA A 155 5.34 -9.85 -9.28
CA ALA A 155 6.74 -9.73 -9.65
C ALA A 155 7.12 -10.04 -11.10
N ARG A 156 6.39 -9.46 -12.04
CA ARG A 156 7.02 -8.71 -13.15
C ARG A 156 6.15 -7.48 -13.47
N SER A 157 5.84 -6.65 -12.47
CA SER A 157 5.99 -5.22 -12.76
C SER A 157 7.40 -5.15 -13.30
N LYS A 158 7.55 -4.91 -14.63
CA LYS A 158 8.85 -4.55 -15.23
C LYS A 158 9.52 -3.78 -14.13
N ARG A 159 10.72 -4.18 -13.66
CA ARG A 159 11.51 -3.32 -12.79
C ARG A 159 11.35 -1.96 -13.43
N SER A 160 10.48 -1.10 -12.90
CA SER A 160 10.45 0.28 -13.32
C SER A 160 11.90 0.61 -13.09
N ALA A 161 12.55 1.14 -14.12
CA ALA A 161 13.98 1.35 -14.16
C ALA A 161 14.34 2.41 -13.11
N CYS A 162 14.05 2.11 -11.85
CA CYS A 162 14.25 2.87 -10.66
C CYS A 162 15.72 2.70 -10.43
N GLY A 163 16.46 3.53 -11.16
CA GLY A 163 17.86 3.76 -10.96
C GLY A 163 18.00 4.48 -9.63
N ARG A 164 18.36 5.76 -9.69
CA ARG A 164 18.67 6.55 -8.50
C ARG A 164 17.52 7.47 -8.05
N GLU A 165 16.43 7.52 -8.80
CA GLU A 165 15.26 8.40 -8.58
C GLU A 165 14.33 7.85 -7.49
N CYS A 166 13.49 8.72 -6.94
CA CYS A 166 12.52 8.37 -5.90
C CYS A 166 11.51 7.33 -6.42
N CYS A 167 11.50 6.15 -5.81
CA CYS A 167 10.67 5.06 -6.30
C CYS A 167 10.29 4.06 -5.20
N ARG A 168 9.15 3.39 -5.42
CA ARG A 168 8.68 2.26 -4.61
C ARG A 168 9.53 1.02 -4.87
N ARG A 169 9.94 0.36 -3.80
CA ARG A 169 10.78 -0.85 -3.81
C ARG A 169 10.11 -1.99 -3.04
N PRO A 170 10.33 -3.26 -3.42
CA PRO A 170 9.78 -4.40 -2.72
C PRO A 170 10.34 -4.51 -1.30
N LEU A 171 9.46 -4.85 -0.36
CA LEU A 171 9.80 -5.15 1.03
C LEU A 171 8.74 -6.10 1.56
N ARG A 172 9.17 -7.29 1.99
CA ARG A 172 8.33 -8.26 2.68
C ARG A 172 8.56 -8.15 4.17
N ILE A 173 7.47 -8.07 4.94
CA ILE A 173 7.51 -8.04 6.41
C ILE A 173 6.84 -9.30 6.92
N ARG A 174 7.52 -10.01 7.84
CA ARG A 174 6.96 -11.13 8.60
C ARG A 174 6.72 -10.65 10.03
N PHE A 175 5.52 -10.84 10.56
CA PHE A 175 5.19 -10.35 11.90
C PHE A 175 6.02 -11.02 13.01
N LYS A 176 6.43 -12.27 12.79
CA LYS A 176 7.32 -12.99 13.72
C LYS A 176 8.69 -12.32 13.89
N ASP A 177 9.23 -11.72 12.83
CA ASP A 177 10.54 -11.07 12.86
C ASP A 177 10.55 -9.82 13.77
N ILE A 178 9.37 -9.27 14.06
CA ILE A 178 9.18 -8.13 14.98
C ILE A 178 8.47 -8.52 16.29
N GLY A 179 8.36 -9.83 16.58
CA GLY A 179 7.77 -10.35 17.82
C GLY A 179 6.25 -10.20 17.94
N TRP A 180 5.53 -10.14 16.82
CA TRP A 180 4.07 -9.95 16.80
C TRP A 180 3.32 -11.26 16.57
N ASP A 181 3.54 -12.23 17.45
CA ASP A 181 2.94 -13.58 17.37
C ASP A 181 1.43 -13.62 17.63
N TRP A 182 0.85 -12.49 18.07
CA TRP A 182 -0.58 -12.33 18.32
C TRP A 182 -1.41 -12.10 17.05
N ILE A 183 -0.75 -11.87 15.91
CA ILE A 183 -1.38 -11.80 14.59
C ILE A 183 -1.45 -13.21 13.99
N VAL A 184 -2.65 -13.63 13.62
CA VAL A 184 -2.92 -14.95 13.04
C VAL A 184 -2.81 -14.90 11.52
N GLN A 185 -3.35 -13.86 10.87
CA GLN A 185 -3.20 -13.64 9.42
C GLN A 185 -3.05 -12.15 9.06
N PRO A 186 -2.28 -11.83 8.01
CA PRO A 186 -1.39 -12.74 7.29
C PRO A 186 -0.13 -13.06 8.12
N ALA A 187 0.57 -14.15 7.83
CA ALA A 187 1.88 -14.41 8.44
C ALA A 187 2.96 -13.41 7.96
N GLU A 188 2.85 -13.00 6.70
CA GLU A 188 3.72 -12.03 6.05
C GLU A 188 2.97 -11.23 4.98
N PHE A 189 3.47 -10.06 4.62
CA PHE A 189 2.88 -9.24 3.56
C PHE A 189 3.93 -8.40 2.82
N GLU A 190 3.61 -8.02 1.59
CA GLU A 190 4.39 -7.06 0.78
C GLU A 190 4.04 -5.64 1.24
N ALA A 191 4.89 -5.05 2.08
CA ALA A 191 4.73 -3.69 2.60
C ALA A 191 5.21 -2.65 1.59
N PHE A 192 6.27 -2.96 0.83
CA PHE A 192 7.04 -2.03 0.02
C PHE A 192 7.63 -0.86 0.84
N TYR A 193 8.55 -0.11 0.24
CA TYR A 193 9.11 1.10 0.84
C TYR A 193 9.57 2.09 -0.23
N CYS A 194 9.76 3.35 0.15
CA CYS A 194 10.24 4.39 -0.77
C CYS A 194 11.74 4.58 -0.63
N LYS A 195 12.44 4.59 -1.76
CA LYS A 195 13.88 4.84 -1.81
C LYS A 195 14.28 5.51 -3.11
N GLY A 196 15.12 6.52 -3.01
CA GLY A 196 15.73 7.20 -4.13
C GLY A 196 16.11 8.63 -3.78
N ARG A 197 16.57 9.37 -4.78
CA ARG A 197 16.94 10.77 -4.67
C ARG A 197 15.87 11.63 -5.34
N CYS A 198 15.56 12.75 -4.70
CA CYS A 198 14.79 13.86 -5.25
C CYS A 198 15.79 14.92 -5.69
N ARG A 199 15.99 15.08 -7.00
CA ARG A 199 17.07 15.88 -7.56
C ARG A 199 16.54 17.04 -8.39
N ASP A 200 15.53 16.81 -9.21
CA ASP A 200 15.20 17.69 -10.33
C ASP A 200 13.68 17.95 -10.39
N ALA A 201 13.26 18.99 -11.12
CA ALA A 201 11.83 19.35 -11.24
C ALA A 201 10.97 18.30 -11.98
N THR A 202 11.61 17.27 -12.56
CA THR A 202 10.96 16.13 -13.23
C THR A 202 10.57 15.02 -12.27
N ASP A 203 10.99 15.07 -11.01
CA ASP A 203 10.56 14.11 -9.98
C ASP A 203 9.08 14.33 -9.61
N ASP A 204 8.38 13.27 -9.17
CA ASP A 204 7.02 13.40 -8.62
C ASP A 204 7.08 14.06 -7.23
N PHE A 205 6.59 15.29 -7.11
CA PHE A 205 6.53 16.03 -5.84
C PHE A 205 5.15 15.90 -5.20
N ALA A 206 5.12 15.56 -3.92
CA ALA A 206 3.89 15.42 -3.16
C ALA A 206 3.19 16.76 -2.89
N SER A 207 3.93 17.87 -2.93
CA SER A 207 3.42 19.22 -2.68
C SER A 207 4.22 20.29 -3.41
N THR A 208 3.60 21.45 -3.63
CA THR A 208 4.30 22.64 -4.16
C THR A 208 5.46 23.07 -3.26
N HIS A 209 5.36 22.86 -1.93
CA HIS A 209 6.45 23.14 -1.00
C HIS A 209 7.68 22.27 -1.29
N ALA A 210 7.50 20.98 -1.53
CA ALA A 210 8.59 20.07 -1.88
C ALA A 210 9.27 20.46 -3.21
N LEU A 211 8.49 20.88 -4.20
CA LEU A 211 9.02 21.42 -5.46
C LEU A 211 9.83 22.70 -5.23
N MET A 212 9.28 23.67 -4.48
CA MET A 212 9.99 24.90 -4.12
C MET A 212 11.30 24.61 -3.37
N GLN A 213 11.26 23.69 -2.41
CA GLN A 213 12.42 23.25 -1.65
C GLN A 213 13.51 22.64 -2.56
N SER A 214 13.11 21.81 -3.53
CA SER A 214 14.02 21.27 -4.54
C SER A 214 14.67 22.37 -5.38
N ILE A 215 13.88 23.33 -5.88
CA ILE A 215 14.39 24.46 -6.66
C ILE A 215 15.39 25.31 -5.85
N LEU A 216 15.10 25.58 -4.58
CA LEU A 216 16.01 26.33 -3.70
C LEU A 216 17.32 25.57 -3.44
N ASN A 217 17.24 24.26 -3.20
CA ASN A 217 18.42 23.41 -3.06
C ASN A 217 19.27 23.42 -4.35
N PHE A 218 18.63 23.27 -5.51
CA PHE A 218 19.29 23.29 -6.82
C PHE A 218 20.01 24.61 -7.10
N LYS A 219 19.42 25.74 -6.68
CA LYS A 219 20.04 27.08 -6.75
C LYS A 219 21.17 27.30 -5.73
N GLY A 220 21.60 26.27 -5.00
CA GLY A 220 22.72 26.34 -4.05
C GLY A 220 22.38 27.05 -2.74
N ARG A 221 21.11 27.25 -2.42
CA ARG A 221 20.71 27.75 -1.08
C ARG A 221 20.95 26.65 -0.06
N LYS A 222 21.20 27.03 1.20
CA LYS A 222 21.37 26.10 2.34
C LYS A 222 20.02 25.51 2.78
N VAL A 223 19.33 24.84 1.87
CA VAL A 223 18.05 24.14 2.07
C VAL A 223 18.28 22.68 1.75
N SER A 224 17.79 21.75 2.58
CA SER A 224 17.93 20.31 2.32
C SER A 224 17.09 19.89 1.12
N ARG A 225 17.47 18.79 0.47
CA ARG A 225 16.63 18.18 -0.57
C ARG A 225 15.36 17.58 0.04
N PRO A 226 14.25 17.57 -0.69
CA PRO A 226 13.08 16.78 -0.33
C PRO A 226 13.41 15.31 -0.12
N CYS A 227 12.66 14.66 0.76
CA CYS A 227 12.81 13.24 1.07
C CYS A 227 11.94 12.38 0.17
N CYS A 228 12.42 11.20 -0.22
CA CYS A 228 11.60 10.21 -0.92
C CYS A 228 10.77 9.43 0.11
N ALA A 229 9.46 9.67 0.14
CA ALA A 229 8.56 9.12 1.15
C ALA A 229 7.24 8.58 0.55
N PRO A 230 6.50 7.73 1.27
CA PRO A 230 5.19 7.26 0.81
C PRO A 230 4.21 8.41 0.61
N ARG A 231 3.62 8.50 -0.58
CA ARG A 231 2.54 9.44 -0.92
C ARG A 231 1.17 8.83 -0.70
N LYS A 232 0.98 7.59 -1.19
CA LYS A 232 -0.24 6.82 -0.99
C LYS A 232 0.08 5.52 -0.29
N LEU A 233 -0.71 5.22 0.74
CA LEU A 233 -0.63 3.97 1.50
C LEU A 233 -2.00 3.27 1.48
N ARG A 234 -1.99 1.95 1.33
CA ARG A 234 -3.17 1.09 1.43
C ARG A 234 -3.23 0.44 2.82
N PRO A 235 -4.43 0.25 3.39
CA PRO A 235 -4.60 -0.50 4.62
C PRO A 235 -4.30 -2.01 4.43
N LEU A 236 -3.99 -2.67 5.54
CA LEU A 236 -3.89 -4.13 5.65
C LEU A 236 -5.00 -4.63 6.58
N ASP A 237 -5.80 -5.59 6.11
CA ASP A 237 -6.71 -6.32 6.97
C ASP A 237 -5.90 -7.35 7.79
N LEU A 238 -6.16 -7.44 9.10
CA LEU A 238 -5.49 -8.33 10.04
C LEU A 238 -6.51 -9.24 10.73
N LEU A 239 -6.21 -10.54 10.81
CA LEU A 239 -6.88 -11.47 11.72
C LEU A 239 -6.00 -11.63 12.95
N HIS A 240 -6.49 -11.25 14.12
CA HIS A 240 -5.70 -11.24 15.35
C HIS A 240 -6.56 -11.39 16.60
N TYR A 241 -5.92 -11.61 17.75
CA TYR A 241 -6.59 -11.59 19.06
C TYR A 241 -6.68 -10.17 19.63
N ASN A 242 -7.82 -9.80 20.21
CA ASN A 242 -8.02 -8.51 20.87
C ASN A 242 -7.57 -8.53 22.34
N ASP A 243 -7.54 -7.37 23.00
CA ASP A 243 -7.03 -7.20 24.37
C ASP A 243 -8.06 -7.52 25.48
N LYS A 244 -9.16 -8.21 25.14
CA LYS A 244 -10.16 -8.71 26.09
C LYS A 244 -9.62 -9.89 26.90
N GLN A 245 -10.38 -10.26 27.94
CA GLN A 245 -10.09 -11.39 28.82
C GLN A 245 -11.35 -12.26 28.94
N PRO A 246 -11.41 -13.45 28.30
CA PRO A 246 -10.37 -14.04 27.44
C PRO A 246 -10.22 -13.29 26.09
N PRO A 247 -9.07 -13.37 25.41
CA PRO A 247 -8.88 -12.77 24.09
C PRO A 247 -9.80 -13.40 23.04
N GLU A 248 -10.44 -12.57 22.23
CA GLU A 248 -11.32 -13.01 21.14
C GLU A 248 -10.65 -12.80 19.79
N LEU A 249 -10.91 -13.71 18.84
CA LEU A 249 -10.41 -13.62 17.48
C LEU A 249 -11.21 -12.58 16.68
N VAL A 250 -10.56 -11.55 16.14
CA VAL A 250 -11.20 -10.45 15.41
C VAL A 250 -10.51 -10.16 14.07
N VAL A 251 -11.25 -9.54 13.14
CA VAL A 251 -10.68 -8.99 11.90
C VAL A 251 -10.77 -7.48 11.95
N THR A 252 -9.63 -6.81 11.83
CA THR A 252 -9.49 -5.35 11.88
C THR A 252 -8.77 -4.83 10.65
N ARG A 253 -8.97 -3.54 10.35
CA ARG A 253 -8.33 -2.89 9.20
C ARG A 253 -7.32 -1.87 9.69
N GLN A 254 -6.04 -2.18 9.53
CA GLN A 254 -4.94 -1.31 9.91
C GLN A 254 -4.55 -0.39 8.76
N LYS A 255 -4.64 0.94 8.97
CA LYS A 255 -4.30 1.94 7.95
C LYS A 255 -2.77 2.11 7.82
N GLY A 256 -2.32 2.58 6.66
CA GLY A 256 -0.93 3.00 6.48
C GLY A 256 0.11 1.88 6.44
N MET A 257 -0.27 0.67 6.01
CA MET A 257 0.59 -0.52 6.12
C MET A 257 1.35 -0.85 4.84
N ILE A 258 0.75 -0.58 3.67
CA ILE A 258 1.30 -0.99 2.37
C ILE A 258 1.54 0.27 1.53
N VAL A 259 2.78 0.52 1.11
CA VAL A 259 3.11 1.63 0.21
C VAL A 259 2.60 1.32 -1.20
N LYS A 260 1.80 2.24 -1.76
CA LYS A 260 1.29 2.18 -3.13
C LYS A 260 2.08 3.08 -4.06
N GLU A 261 2.32 4.32 -3.63
CA GLU A 261 3.03 5.34 -4.41
C GLU A 261 4.05 6.04 -3.53
N CYS A 262 5.17 6.44 -4.14
CA CYS A 262 6.22 7.24 -3.52
C CYS A 262 6.29 8.59 -4.21
N ALA A 263 6.64 9.64 -3.46
CA ALA A 263 6.91 10.96 -4.01
C ALA A 263 7.94 11.70 -3.16
N CYS A 264 8.42 12.81 -3.68
CA CYS A 264 9.32 13.74 -3.03
C CYS A 264 8.54 14.70 -2.13
N THR A 265 8.82 14.72 -0.83
CA THR A 265 8.13 15.51 0.20
C THR A 265 9.06 16.45 0.94
#